data_AF-A0A1F2T2N4-F1
#
_entry.id   AF-A0A1F2T2N4-F1
#
_cell.length_a   1.000
_cell.length_b   1.000
_cell.length_c   1.000
_cell.angle_alpha   90.00
_cell.angle_beta   90.00
_cell.angle_gamma   90.00
#
_symmetry.space_group_name_H-M   'P 1'
#
loop_
_entity.id
_entity.type
_entity.pdbx_description
1 polymer ?
#
loop_
_entity_poly.entity_id
_entity_poly.type
_entity_poly.pdbx_seq_one_letter_code
_entity_poly.pdbx_strand_id
1 'polypeptide(L)'
;MKALAIAALALLVPAWAASQSAPAGEPVDLPPEILSLACAPGLSYEPPPMPLRVTGSQHPTVHQTFAPGDLITVNAGTDNGVDVGQEYYTRRAMPIANRPIARDNPATIHTSGWIRIYAVDRRMSLATIVYACDSVELNDYLEPFALPSLPPAAGRLPAQRGNYGRVMIGNDNRTNFARGDYFVVDRGSDHGVTVGAQFVVYRDKQAAGNFLFELGDAVAVDVKPDSSTLRATVTRSGFTAGDYVALRK
;
A
#
# COMPACT_ATOMS: atom_id res chain seq x y z
N MET A 1 22.54 -69.81 35.08
CA MET A 1 22.85 -68.73 34.12
C MET A 1 22.31 -69.11 32.75
N LYS A 2 21.13 -68.60 32.38
CA LYS A 2 20.61 -68.64 31.00
C LYS A 2 19.96 -67.28 30.76
N ALA A 3 20.60 -66.46 29.92
CA ALA A 3 20.13 -65.13 29.56
C ALA A 3 19.00 -65.25 28.54
N LEU A 4 17.87 -64.61 28.84
CA LEU A 4 16.74 -64.42 27.94
C LEU A 4 17.00 -63.13 27.15
N ALA A 5 17.21 -63.23 25.84
CA ALA A 5 17.30 -62.07 24.95
C ALA A 5 15.92 -61.85 24.30
N ILE A 6 15.22 -60.79 24.71
CA ILE A 6 13.98 -60.33 24.07
C ILE A 6 14.39 -59.25 23.06
N ALA A 7 14.28 -59.56 21.77
CA ALA A 7 14.49 -58.60 20.69
C ALA A 7 13.21 -57.77 20.50
N ALA A 8 13.26 -56.48 20.83
CA ALA A 8 12.18 -55.54 20.57
C ALA A 8 12.27 -55.06 19.11
N LEU A 9 11.32 -55.48 18.27
CA LEU A 9 11.14 -54.97 16.92
C LEU A 9 10.53 -53.56 17.00
N ALA A 10 11.31 -52.51 16.74
CA ALA A 10 10.80 -51.16 16.58
C ALA A 10 10.11 -51.03 15.21
N LEU A 11 8.78 -50.94 15.21
CA LEU A 11 7.98 -50.62 14.03
C LEU A 11 8.25 -49.15 13.64
N LEU A 12 9.05 -48.95 12.59
CA LEU A 12 9.19 -47.68 11.90
C LEU A 12 7.87 -47.37 11.18
N VAL A 13 7.03 -46.54 11.80
CA VAL A 13 5.86 -45.96 11.12
C VAL A 13 6.40 -44.93 10.12
N PRO A 14 6.20 -45.08 8.80
CA PRO A 14 6.56 -44.04 7.86
C PRO A 14 5.70 -42.82 8.17
N ALA A 15 6.33 -41.73 8.60
CA ALA A 15 5.68 -40.43 8.68
C ALA A 15 5.38 -39.99 7.25
N TRP A 16 4.16 -40.23 6.78
CA TRP A 16 3.69 -39.66 5.53
C TRP A 16 3.69 -38.15 5.71
N ALA A 17 4.55 -37.46 4.96
CA ALA A 17 4.51 -36.00 4.88
C ALA A 17 3.12 -35.63 4.33
N ALA A 18 2.23 -35.15 5.20
CA ALA A 18 0.94 -34.67 4.79
C ALA A 18 1.18 -33.44 3.89
N SER A 19 0.74 -33.52 2.64
CA SER A 19 0.69 -32.37 1.74
C SER A 19 -0.26 -31.34 2.35
N GLN A 20 0.27 -30.25 2.91
CA GLN A 20 -0.56 -29.15 3.38
C GLN A 20 -1.01 -28.34 2.16
N SER A 21 -2.31 -28.38 1.88
CA SER A 21 -2.94 -27.46 0.95
C SER A 21 -2.96 -26.07 1.59
N ALA A 22 -2.75 -25.02 0.81
CA ALA A 22 -3.00 -23.67 1.29
C ALA A 22 -4.48 -23.56 1.72
N PRO A 23 -4.78 -22.90 2.86
CA PRO A 23 -6.16 -22.62 3.22
C PRO A 23 -6.81 -21.72 2.16
N ALA A 24 -8.11 -21.90 1.93
CA ALA A 24 -8.86 -21.03 1.02
C ALA A 24 -8.83 -19.58 1.53
N GLY A 25 -8.72 -18.61 0.61
CA GLY A 25 -8.77 -17.19 0.95
C GLY A 25 -10.10 -16.84 1.63
N GLU A 26 -10.03 -16.21 2.81
CA GLU A 26 -11.21 -15.72 3.49
C GLU A 26 -11.73 -14.43 2.82
N PRO A 27 -13.04 -14.28 2.63
CA PRO A 27 -13.60 -13.01 2.18
C PRO A 27 -13.28 -11.89 3.18
N VAL A 28 -12.84 -10.75 2.67
CA VAL A 28 -12.63 -9.55 3.49
C VAL A 28 -13.94 -8.82 3.69
N ASP A 29 -14.44 -8.79 4.92
CA ASP A 29 -15.65 -8.05 5.31
C ASP A 29 -15.28 -6.61 5.74
N LEU A 30 -14.92 -5.77 4.77
CA LEU A 30 -14.63 -4.35 4.98
C LEU A 30 -15.44 -3.47 4.02
N PRO A 31 -15.85 -2.26 4.45
CA PRO A 31 -16.50 -1.31 3.55
C PRO A 31 -15.64 -0.97 2.33
N PRO A 32 -16.21 -0.84 1.12
CA PRO A 32 -15.47 -0.51 -0.09
C PRO A 32 -14.62 0.76 0.02
N GLU A 33 -15.07 1.75 0.79
CA GLU A 33 -14.33 2.99 1.02
C GLU A 33 -13.05 2.78 1.83
N ILE A 34 -13.08 1.86 2.80
CA ILE A 34 -11.91 1.49 3.61
C ILE A 34 -10.92 0.71 2.74
N LEU A 35 -11.41 -0.26 1.97
CA LEU A 35 -10.60 -1.03 1.01
C LEU A 35 -9.91 -0.09 0.02
N SER A 36 -10.68 0.82 -0.58
CA SER A 36 -10.19 1.81 -1.53
C SER A 36 -9.12 2.72 -0.92
N LEU A 37 -9.29 3.14 0.33
CA LEU A 37 -8.33 3.96 1.04
C LEU A 37 -7.05 3.19 1.42
N ALA A 38 -7.17 1.90 1.79
CA ALA A 38 -6.02 1.04 2.06
C ALA A 38 -5.11 0.88 0.83
N CYS A 39 -5.70 0.96 -0.38
CA CYS A 39 -5.00 0.92 -1.66
C CYS A 39 -4.48 2.28 -2.16
N ALA A 40 -4.66 3.37 -1.40
CA ALA A 40 -4.27 4.70 -1.84
C ALA A 40 -2.73 4.84 -1.94
N PRO A 41 -2.21 5.63 -2.92
CA PRO A 41 -0.79 5.90 -3.04
C PRO A 41 -0.26 6.63 -1.82
N GLY A 42 0.97 6.31 -1.46
CA GLY A 42 1.83 7.21 -0.68
C GLY A 42 2.92 7.84 -1.56
N LEU A 43 3.66 8.80 -0.99
CA LEU A 43 4.91 9.29 -1.57
C LEU A 43 6.05 9.13 -0.56
N SER A 44 7.23 8.82 -1.06
CA SER A 44 8.47 8.82 -0.27
C SER A 44 9.58 9.54 -1.02
N TYR A 45 10.33 10.37 -0.29
CA TYR A 45 11.54 11.02 -0.78
C TYR A 45 12.81 10.23 -0.44
N GLU A 46 12.67 9.17 0.35
CA GLU A 46 13.76 8.30 0.79
C GLU A 46 13.44 6.84 0.44
N PRO A 47 14.45 6.01 0.14
CA PRO A 47 14.24 4.57 0.03
C PRO A 47 13.67 4.01 1.34
N PRO A 48 12.52 3.31 1.31
CA PRO A 48 11.96 2.76 2.54
C PRO A 48 12.93 1.72 3.15
N PRO A 49 12.99 1.60 4.48
CA PRO A 49 13.70 0.52 5.13
C PRO A 49 12.91 -0.78 4.87
N MET A 50 13.41 -1.62 3.98
CA MET A 50 12.69 -2.79 3.46
C MET A 50 13.36 -4.12 3.85
N PRO A 51 13.49 -4.45 5.15
CA PRO A 51 14.16 -5.69 5.56
C PRO A 51 13.30 -6.92 5.26
N LEU A 52 11.98 -6.80 5.34
CA LEU A 52 11.03 -7.88 5.14
C LEU A 52 10.39 -7.78 3.76
N ARG A 53 10.35 -8.90 3.03
CA ARG A 53 9.97 -8.99 1.63
C ARG A 53 9.36 -10.33 1.28
N VAL A 54 8.52 -10.31 0.26
CA VAL A 54 8.08 -11.49 -0.47
C VAL A 54 9.25 -12.04 -1.28
N THR A 55 9.59 -13.31 -1.07
CA THR A 55 10.73 -13.97 -1.73
C THR A 55 10.37 -15.16 -2.60
N GLY A 56 9.12 -15.61 -2.56
CA GLY A 56 8.68 -16.76 -3.34
C GLY A 56 7.23 -17.15 -3.09
N SER A 57 6.86 -18.32 -3.58
CA SER A 57 5.60 -18.99 -3.28
C SER A 57 5.79 -20.50 -3.14
N GLN A 58 4.76 -21.19 -2.65
CA GLN A 58 4.71 -22.65 -2.58
C GLN A 58 4.13 -23.28 -3.86
N HIS A 59 4.32 -22.63 -5.02
CA HIS A 59 3.88 -23.16 -6.32
C HIS A 59 4.99 -24.02 -6.96
N PRO A 60 4.66 -25.13 -7.69
CA PRO A 60 5.65 -25.98 -8.35
C PRO A 60 6.46 -25.27 -9.45
N THR A 61 6.00 -24.10 -9.92
CA THR A 61 6.68 -23.25 -10.90
C THR A 61 7.00 -21.89 -10.31
N VAL A 62 8.09 -21.28 -10.75
CA VAL A 62 8.50 -19.95 -10.31
C VAL A 62 7.55 -18.90 -10.89
N HIS A 63 6.76 -18.27 -10.03
CA HIS A 63 5.89 -17.14 -10.38
C HIS A 63 6.51 -15.83 -9.89
N GLN A 64 6.26 -14.75 -10.62
CA GLN A 64 6.69 -13.40 -10.26
C GLN A 64 5.55 -12.57 -9.64
N THR A 65 4.31 -12.96 -9.93
CA THR A 65 3.07 -12.32 -9.49
C THR A 65 2.21 -13.35 -8.76
N PHE A 66 1.50 -12.89 -7.74
CA PHE A 66 0.68 -13.69 -6.84
C PHE A 66 -0.67 -13.00 -6.57
N ALA A 67 -1.69 -13.80 -6.30
CA ALA A 67 -3.06 -13.36 -6.10
C ALA A 67 -3.67 -13.97 -4.82
N PRO A 68 -4.81 -13.45 -4.33
CA PRO A 68 -5.54 -14.07 -3.22
C PRO A 68 -5.78 -15.56 -3.48
N GLY A 69 -5.45 -16.38 -2.48
CA GLY A 69 -5.45 -17.85 -2.57
C GLY A 69 -4.05 -18.46 -2.77
N ASP A 70 -3.05 -17.69 -3.22
CA ASP A 70 -1.67 -18.14 -3.24
C ASP A 70 -1.04 -18.13 -1.83
N LEU A 71 -0.11 -19.05 -1.61
CA LEU A 71 0.74 -19.10 -0.42
C LEU A 71 2.14 -18.59 -0.77
N ILE A 72 2.50 -17.44 -0.23
CA ILE A 72 3.77 -16.77 -0.49
C ILE A 72 4.78 -17.00 0.64
N THR A 73 6.06 -16.93 0.32
CA THR A 73 7.16 -17.01 1.29
C THR A 73 7.69 -15.60 1.57
N VAL A 74 7.98 -15.33 2.85
CA VAL A 74 8.56 -14.07 3.32
C VAL A 74 9.91 -14.36 4.00
N ASN A 75 10.90 -13.50 3.79
CA ASN A 75 12.23 -13.58 4.45
C ASN A 75 12.23 -13.10 5.92
N ALA A 76 11.17 -13.39 6.66
CA ALA A 76 10.99 -12.96 8.04
C ALA A 76 10.39 -14.09 8.88
N GLY A 77 10.93 -14.32 10.07
CA GLY A 77 10.46 -15.35 10.99
C GLY A 77 10.44 -14.88 12.45
N THR A 78 10.43 -15.82 13.40
CA THR A 78 10.42 -15.47 14.84
C THR A 78 11.62 -14.62 15.26
N ASP A 79 12.78 -14.78 14.61
CA ASP A 79 13.97 -13.96 14.87
C ASP A 79 13.74 -12.47 14.51
N ASN A 80 12.73 -12.20 13.68
CA ASN A 80 12.30 -10.86 13.29
C ASN A 80 11.04 -10.40 14.04
N GLY A 81 10.55 -11.16 15.02
CA GLY A 81 9.31 -10.87 15.75
C GLY A 81 8.03 -11.13 14.96
N VAL A 82 8.11 -11.96 13.91
CA VAL A 82 6.94 -12.37 13.13
C VAL A 82 6.25 -13.55 13.81
N ASP A 83 4.93 -13.45 13.96
CA ASP A 83 4.08 -14.48 14.56
C ASP A 83 2.91 -14.86 13.63
N VAL A 84 2.39 -16.07 13.80
CA VAL A 84 1.19 -16.54 13.08
C VAL A 84 0.01 -15.63 13.38
N GLY A 85 -0.75 -15.29 12.34
CA GLY A 85 -1.92 -14.42 12.41
C GLY A 85 -1.63 -12.92 12.27
N GLN A 86 -0.36 -12.49 12.34
CA GLN A 86 0.00 -11.10 12.08
C GLN A 86 -0.29 -10.74 10.62
N GLU A 87 -0.63 -9.48 10.39
CA GLU A 87 -0.94 -8.94 9.07
C GLU A 87 0.05 -7.85 8.68
N TYR A 88 0.38 -7.84 7.39
CA TYR A 88 1.28 -6.86 6.80
C TYR A 88 0.73 -6.37 5.46
N TYR A 89 0.83 -5.07 5.21
CA TYR A 89 0.71 -4.55 3.86
C TYR A 89 1.90 -5.05 3.02
N THR A 90 1.64 -5.42 1.77
CA THR A 90 2.66 -5.62 0.74
C THR A 90 2.75 -4.36 -0.10
N ARG A 91 3.95 -3.81 -0.22
CA ARG A 91 4.18 -2.50 -0.85
C ARG A 91 5.35 -2.52 -1.81
N ARG A 92 5.33 -1.57 -2.75
CA ARG A 92 6.39 -1.34 -3.71
C ARG A 92 6.70 0.15 -3.80
N ALA A 93 7.98 0.48 -3.70
CA ALA A 93 8.46 1.82 -4.00
C ALA A 93 8.73 1.90 -5.51
N MET A 94 7.99 2.76 -6.20
CA MET A 94 8.11 3.00 -7.63
C MET A 94 8.64 4.42 -7.88
N PRO A 95 9.95 4.58 -8.11
CA PRO A 95 10.53 5.86 -8.49
C PRO A 95 9.83 6.45 -9.71
N ILE A 96 9.62 7.77 -9.74
CA ILE A 96 8.98 8.45 -10.88
C ILE A 96 9.79 8.25 -12.15
N ALA A 97 11.11 8.44 -12.07
CA ALA A 97 12.05 8.12 -13.12
C ALA A 97 12.95 6.95 -12.72
N ASN A 98 13.48 6.21 -13.71
CA ASN A 98 14.39 5.07 -13.51
C ASN A 98 15.79 5.52 -13.04
N ARG A 99 15.84 6.11 -11.84
CA ARG A 99 17.02 6.57 -11.12
C ARG A 99 16.73 6.47 -9.61
N PRO A 100 17.74 6.57 -8.73
CA PRO A 100 17.55 6.41 -7.28
C PRO A 100 16.48 7.34 -6.69
N ILE A 101 15.85 6.88 -5.61
CA ILE A 101 14.86 7.67 -4.85
C ILE A 101 15.59 8.80 -4.14
N ALA A 102 15.13 10.02 -4.38
CA ALA A 102 15.68 11.23 -3.79
C ALA A 102 14.63 12.34 -3.77
N ARG A 103 14.96 13.49 -3.18
CA ARG A 103 14.02 14.63 -3.10
C ARG A 103 13.54 15.14 -4.46
N ASP A 104 14.41 15.09 -5.47
CA ASP A 104 14.15 15.48 -6.85
C ASP A 104 13.64 14.32 -7.72
N ASN A 105 13.53 13.11 -7.16
CA ASN A 105 12.96 11.92 -7.77
C ASN A 105 12.28 11.04 -6.72
N PRO A 106 11.13 11.48 -6.17
CA PRO A 106 10.43 10.68 -5.19
C PRO A 106 9.94 9.37 -5.80
N ALA A 107 9.59 8.42 -4.92
CA ALA A 107 8.86 7.23 -5.28
C ALA A 107 7.40 7.34 -4.84
N THR A 108 6.51 6.81 -5.67
CA THR A 108 5.18 6.45 -5.23
C THR A 108 5.26 5.15 -4.45
N ILE A 109 4.54 5.08 -3.34
CA ILE A 109 4.39 3.84 -2.57
C ILE A 109 3.08 3.21 -3.02
N HIS A 110 3.20 2.18 -3.85
CA HIS A 110 2.08 1.37 -4.32
C HIS A 110 1.79 0.28 -3.28
N THR A 111 0.55 0.16 -2.83
CA THR A 111 0.12 -0.96 -1.97
C THR A 111 -0.46 -2.04 -2.86
N SER A 112 0.23 -3.18 -2.97
CA SER A 112 -0.22 -4.33 -3.76
C SER A 112 -1.35 -5.07 -3.05
N GLY A 113 -1.34 -5.11 -1.72
CA GLY A 113 -2.37 -5.77 -0.93
C GLY A 113 -1.97 -5.91 0.52
N TRP A 114 -2.53 -6.90 1.19
CA TRP A 114 -2.01 -7.35 2.50
C TRP A 114 -2.12 -8.86 2.66
N ILE A 115 -1.25 -9.34 3.52
CA ILE A 115 -1.03 -10.75 3.77
C ILE A 115 -1.24 -11.04 5.24
N ARG A 116 -1.58 -12.29 5.55
CA ARG A 116 -1.65 -12.82 6.91
C ARG A 116 -0.66 -13.95 7.04
N ILE A 117 0.16 -13.90 8.08
CA ILE A 117 1.14 -14.93 8.37
C ILE A 117 0.42 -16.23 8.75
N TYR A 118 0.68 -17.30 8.01
CA TYR A 118 0.05 -18.60 8.18
C TYR A 118 0.93 -19.57 8.97
N ALA A 119 2.22 -19.61 8.65
CA ALA A 119 3.19 -20.47 9.34
C ALA A 119 4.52 -19.73 9.48
N VAL A 120 5.23 -19.97 10.58
CA VAL A 120 6.47 -19.28 10.91
C VAL A 120 7.55 -20.29 11.28
N ASP A 121 8.74 -20.09 10.72
CA ASP A 121 10.00 -20.67 11.17
C ASP A 121 10.90 -19.53 11.71
N ARG A 122 12.12 -19.82 12.15
CA ARG A 122 13.02 -18.82 12.75
C ARG A 122 13.33 -17.65 11.84
N ARG A 123 13.55 -17.92 10.54
CA ARG A 123 14.05 -16.94 9.56
C ARG A 123 13.11 -16.65 8.39
N MET A 124 12.06 -17.44 8.24
CA MET A 124 11.11 -17.33 7.14
C MET A 124 9.70 -17.63 7.62
N SER A 125 8.72 -17.19 6.86
CA SER A 125 7.31 -17.47 7.10
C SER A 125 6.60 -17.71 5.78
N LEU A 126 5.48 -18.42 5.89
CA LEU A 126 4.48 -18.55 4.84
C LEU A 126 3.32 -17.64 5.17
N ALA A 127 2.80 -16.95 4.16
CA ALA A 127 1.68 -16.05 4.31
C ALA A 127 0.66 -16.26 3.21
N THR A 128 -0.61 -16.08 3.56
CA THR A 128 -1.71 -16.06 2.60
C THR A 128 -2.00 -14.62 2.19
N ILE A 129 -2.29 -14.39 0.92
CA ILE A 129 -2.76 -13.09 0.44
C ILE A 129 -4.24 -12.95 0.81
N VAL A 130 -4.54 -12.01 1.72
CA VAL A 130 -5.90 -11.77 2.23
C VAL A 130 -6.69 -10.88 1.27
N TYR A 131 -6.04 -9.83 0.77
CA TYR A 131 -6.62 -8.91 -0.19
C TYR A 131 -5.56 -8.41 -1.15
N ALA A 132 -5.98 -8.15 -2.39
CA ALA A 132 -5.16 -7.59 -3.45
C ALA A 132 -5.78 -6.27 -3.92
N CYS A 133 -5.05 -5.18 -3.73
CA CYS A 133 -5.29 -3.92 -4.44
C CYS A 133 -4.83 -4.05 -5.90
N ASP A 134 -3.75 -4.79 -6.12
CA ASP A 134 -3.17 -5.22 -7.38
C ASP A 134 -2.44 -6.58 -7.16
N SER A 135 -1.70 -7.10 -8.13
CA SER A 135 -0.89 -8.30 -7.94
C SER A 135 0.25 -8.07 -6.95
N VAL A 136 0.37 -8.97 -5.97
CA VAL A 136 1.56 -9.03 -5.11
C VAL A 136 2.72 -9.61 -5.91
N GLU A 137 3.90 -9.01 -5.84
CA GLU A 137 5.07 -9.48 -6.59
C GLU A 137 6.24 -9.87 -5.70
N LEU A 138 7.20 -10.58 -6.31
CA LEU A 138 8.50 -10.77 -5.70
C LEU A 138 9.15 -9.42 -5.35
N ASN A 139 9.81 -9.39 -4.20
CA ASN A 139 10.45 -8.22 -3.60
C ASN A 139 9.51 -7.12 -3.09
N ASP A 140 8.19 -7.26 -3.21
CA ASP A 140 7.28 -6.40 -2.46
C ASP A 140 7.65 -6.49 -0.98
N TYR A 141 7.78 -5.33 -0.35
CA TYR A 141 8.24 -5.22 1.02
C TYR A 141 7.05 -5.15 1.98
N LEU A 142 7.29 -5.51 3.24
CA LEU A 142 6.24 -5.55 4.24
C LEU A 142 6.26 -4.31 5.13
N GLU A 143 5.07 -3.76 5.36
CA GLU A 143 4.80 -2.78 6.41
C GLU A 143 3.73 -3.33 7.36
N PRO A 144 3.81 -3.08 8.68
CA PRO A 144 2.77 -3.51 9.61
C PRO A 144 1.38 -3.05 9.15
N PHE A 145 0.41 -3.97 9.21
CA PHE A 145 -0.95 -3.66 8.78
C PHE A 145 -1.66 -2.79 9.82
N ALA A 146 -2.25 -1.70 9.33
CA ALA A 146 -3.16 -0.86 10.09
C ALA A 146 -4.27 -0.38 9.17
N LEU A 147 -5.51 -0.62 9.55
CA LEU A 147 -6.65 -0.15 8.77
C LEU A 147 -6.72 1.38 8.80
N PRO A 148 -6.88 2.03 7.64
CA PRO A 148 -7.02 3.47 7.60
C PRO A 148 -8.39 3.88 8.15
N SER A 149 -8.42 5.00 8.87
CA SER A 149 -9.67 5.62 9.30
C SER A 149 -10.20 6.56 8.22
N LEU A 150 -11.50 6.54 7.94
CA LEU A 150 -12.10 7.52 7.03
C LEU A 150 -12.04 8.93 7.65
N PRO A 151 -11.65 9.94 6.86
CA PRO A 151 -11.69 11.31 7.36
C PRO A 151 -13.13 11.73 7.67
N PRO A 152 -13.34 12.51 8.74
CA PRO A 152 -14.64 13.09 9.02
C PRO A 152 -15.05 14.06 7.90
N ALA A 153 -16.35 14.18 7.65
CA ALA A 153 -16.86 15.17 6.70
C ALA A 153 -16.61 16.59 7.24
N ALA A 154 -15.69 17.31 6.60
CA ALA A 154 -15.47 18.72 6.90
C ALA A 154 -16.50 19.62 6.18
N GLY A 155 -16.82 20.76 6.79
CA GLY A 155 -17.61 21.81 6.15
C GLY A 155 -16.84 22.49 5.01
N ARG A 156 -17.57 23.07 4.06
CA ARG A 156 -16.98 23.74 2.89
C ARG A 156 -16.47 25.14 3.27
N LEU A 157 -15.21 25.22 3.70
CA LEU A 157 -14.54 26.50 4.00
C LEU A 157 -14.04 27.21 2.72
N PRO A 158 -13.77 28.52 2.75
CA PRO A 158 -13.15 29.24 1.64
C PRO A 158 -11.76 28.68 1.31
N ALA A 159 -11.34 28.80 0.04
CA ALA A 159 -10.00 28.39 -0.38
C ALA A 159 -8.95 29.45 0.00
N GLN A 160 -7.84 29.03 0.61
CA GLN A 160 -6.70 29.88 0.92
C GLN A 160 -5.94 30.24 -0.36
N ARG A 161 -6.18 31.47 -0.86
CA ARG A 161 -5.48 31.98 -2.05
C ARG A 161 -4.04 32.35 -1.71
N GLY A 162 -3.12 32.12 -2.65
CA GLY A 162 -1.72 32.53 -2.55
C GLY A 162 -0.77 31.51 -1.90
N ASN A 163 -1.30 30.46 -1.27
CA ASN A 163 -0.54 29.31 -0.77
C ASN A 163 -0.87 28.04 -1.58
N TYR A 164 -0.70 28.12 -2.90
CA TYR A 164 -1.03 27.00 -3.77
C TYR A 164 0.03 25.92 -3.68
N GLY A 165 -0.40 24.67 -3.55
CA GLY A 165 0.40 23.49 -3.88
C GLY A 165 0.20 23.05 -5.32
N ARG A 166 0.75 21.88 -5.65
CA ARG A 166 0.61 21.20 -6.93
C ARG A 166 0.21 19.74 -6.76
N VAL A 167 -0.62 19.28 -7.68
CA VAL A 167 -0.82 17.85 -7.94
C VAL A 167 0.49 17.26 -8.45
N MET A 168 0.99 16.23 -7.80
CA MET A 168 2.22 15.56 -8.19
C MET A 168 1.90 14.34 -9.06
N ILE A 169 1.39 13.27 -8.46
CA ILE A 169 1.28 11.96 -9.10
C ILE A 169 0.33 11.04 -8.33
N GLY A 170 -0.14 9.95 -8.92
CA GLY A 170 -0.86 8.87 -8.21
C GLY A 170 -0.17 7.52 -8.35
N ASN A 171 -0.91 6.44 -8.07
CA ASN A 171 -0.42 5.06 -8.28
C ASN A 171 0.13 4.87 -9.70
N ASP A 172 1.18 4.04 -9.81
CA ASP A 172 1.80 3.61 -11.07
C ASP A 172 2.24 4.77 -11.96
N ASN A 173 2.70 5.83 -11.32
CA ASN A 173 3.10 7.07 -11.95
C ASN A 173 1.98 7.73 -12.81
N ARG A 174 0.71 7.45 -12.50
CA ARG A 174 -0.43 8.06 -13.19
C ARG A 174 -0.45 9.56 -12.98
N THR A 175 -0.74 10.30 -14.06
CA THR A 175 -0.75 11.78 -14.06
C THR A 175 -2.11 12.39 -14.34
N ASN A 176 -3.16 11.59 -14.56
CA ASN A 176 -4.52 12.06 -14.80
C ASN A 176 -5.50 11.42 -13.81
N PHE A 177 -6.42 12.22 -13.28
CA PHE A 177 -7.32 11.83 -12.21
C PHE A 177 -8.75 12.35 -12.42
N ALA A 178 -9.72 11.54 -12.03
CA ALA A 178 -11.15 11.84 -12.05
C ALA A 178 -11.77 11.60 -10.65
N ARG A 179 -13.08 11.75 -10.52
CA ARG A 179 -13.78 11.50 -9.24
C ARG A 179 -13.47 10.10 -8.72
N GLY A 180 -13.14 10.02 -7.42
CA GLY A 180 -12.83 8.78 -6.72
C GLY A 180 -11.34 8.42 -6.75
N ASP A 181 -10.58 9.00 -7.68
CA ASP A 181 -9.14 8.75 -7.77
C ASP A 181 -8.38 9.36 -6.60
N TYR A 182 -7.27 8.69 -6.25
CA TYR A 182 -6.29 9.20 -5.31
C TYR A 182 -5.06 9.75 -6.05
N PHE A 183 -4.53 10.83 -5.51
CA PHE A 183 -3.32 11.49 -6.01
C PHE A 183 -2.63 12.23 -4.87
N VAL A 184 -1.32 12.43 -5.02
CA VAL A 184 -0.48 13.11 -4.03
C VAL A 184 -0.31 14.57 -4.41
N VAL A 185 -0.28 15.45 -3.41
CA VAL A 185 0.06 16.88 -3.56
C VAL A 185 1.28 17.24 -2.71
N ASP A 186 2.01 18.27 -3.12
CA ASP A 186 3.23 18.77 -2.45
C ASP A 186 2.94 19.63 -1.20
N ARG A 187 1.82 19.36 -0.52
CA ARG A 187 1.39 20.05 0.70
C ARG A 187 1.05 19.03 1.76
N GLY A 188 1.78 19.07 2.86
CA GLY A 188 1.60 18.21 4.02
C GLY A 188 1.31 18.98 5.32
N SER A 189 1.52 18.35 6.47
CA SER A 189 1.26 18.97 7.78
C SER A 189 2.10 20.22 8.05
N ASP A 190 3.30 20.31 7.47
CA ASP A 190 4.17 21.51 7.57
C ASP A 190 3.53 22.73 6.88
N HIS A 191 2.55 22.47 6.02
CA HIS A 191 1.76 23.47 5.31
C HIS A 191 0.35 23.64 5.91
N GLY A 192 0.10 23.07 7.10
CA GLY A 192 -1.16 23.17 7.83
C GLY A 192 -2.26 22.22 7.37
N VAL A 193 -1.92 21.18 6.60
CA VAL A 193 -2.87 20.15 6.16
C VAL A 193 -3.13 19.15 7.29
N THR A 194 -4.38 18.77 7.47
CA THR A 194 -4.80 17.70 8.39
C THR A 194 -5.62 16.66 7.64
N VAL A 195 -5.72 15.44 8.16
CA VAL A 195 -6.63 14.43 7.60
C VAL A 195 -8.06 15.00 7.60
N GLY A 196 -8.77 14.84 6.48
CA GLY A 196 -10.10 15.43 6.24
C GLY A 196 -10.10 16.87 5.76
N ALA A 197 -8.93 17.53 5.66
CA ALA A 197 -8.82 18.84 5.05
C ALA A 197 -9.30 18.82 3.60
N GLN A 198 -10.09 19.82 3.21
CA GLN A 198 -10.60 19.94 1.85
C GLN A 198 -9.70 20.81 0.99
N PHE A 199 -9.63 20.50 -0.29
CA PHE A 199 -8.88 21.23 -1.29
C PHE A 199 -9.76 21.62 -2.46
N VAL A 200 -9.38 22.70 -3.12
CA VAL A 200 -9.85 23.05 -4.46
C VAL A 200 -8.73 22.85 -5.45
N VAL A 201 -9.01 22.20 -6.57
CA VAL A 201 -8.06 21.99 -7.67
C VAL A 201 -8.32 23.02 -8.76
N TYR A 202 -7.25 23.64 -9.24
CA TYR A 202 -7.28 24.67 -10.27
C TYR A 202 -6.34 24.35 -11.42
N ARG A 203 -6.73 24.76 -12.62
CA ARG A 203 -5.86 24.75 -13.80
C ARG A 203 -5.53 26.16 -14.25
N ASP A 204 -4.26 26.40 -14.47
CA ASP A 204 -3.79 27.58 -15.18
C ASP A 204 -3.71 27.27 -16.67
N LYS A 205 -4.47 28.00 -17.49
CA LYS A 205 -4.50 27.81 -18.95
C LYS A 205 -3.32 28.47 -19.66
N GLN A 206 -2.43 29.17 -18.94
CA GLN A 206 -1.25 29.87 -19.49
C GLN A 206 -1.59 30.78 -20.67
N ALA A 207 -2.79 31.36 -20.66
CA ALA A 207 -3.27 32.25 -21.70
C ALA A 207 -3.48 33.63 -21.07
N ALA A 208 -2.95 34.66 -21.73
CA ALA A 208 -2.97 36.03 -21.23
C ALA A 208 -4.40 36.47 -20.88
N GLY A 209 -4.58 37.03 -19.67
CA GLY A 209 -5.88 37.50 -19.18
C GLY A 209 -6.80 36.42 -18.58
N ASN A 210 -6.39 35.14 -18.55
CA ASN A 210 -7.18 34.10 -17.90
C ASN A 210 -6.82 33.93 -16.42
N PHE A 211 -7.85 33.70 -15.61
CA PHE A 211 -7.72 33.32 -14.21
C PHE A 211 -7.59 31.80 -14.08
N LEU A 212 -7.14 31.36 -12.90
CA LEU A 212 -7.21 29.96 -12.49
C LEU A 212 -8.64 29.42 -12.64
N PHE A 213 -8.79 28.34 -13.40
CA PHE A 213 -10.07 27.69 -13.61
C PHE A 213 -10.28 26.59 -12.56
N GLU A 214 -11.37 26.66 -11.80
CA GLU A 214 -11.73 25.64 -10.81
C GLU A 214 -12.12 24.32 -11.50
N LEU A 215 -11.33 23.28 -11.26
CA LEU A 215 -11.57 21.93 -11.80
C LEU A 215 -12.46 21.11 -10.88
N GLY A 216 -12.40 21.32 -9.56
CA GLY A 216 -13.15 20.51 -8.60
C GLY A 216 -12.60 20.55 -7.18
N ASP A 217 -13.05 19.59 -6.37
CA ASP A 217 -12.73 19.48 -4.94
C ASP A 217 -12.09 18.11 -4.64
N ALA A 218 -11.23 18.08 -3.62
CA ALA A 218 -10.60 16.86 -3.11
C ALA A 218 -10.49 16.91 -1.58
N VAL A 219 -10.27 15.76 -0.93
CA VAL A 219 -10.12 15.65 0.53
C VAL A 219 -8.83 14.91 0.87
N ALA A 220 -8.08 15.40 1.86
CA ALA A 220 -6.90 14.71 2.37
C ALA A 220 -7.29 13.45 3.14
N VAL A 221 -6.67 12.33 2.77
CA VAL A 221 -6.92 11.02 3.36
C VAL A 221 -5.69 10.45 4.07
N ASP A 222 -4.49 10.87 3.66
CA ASP A 222 -3.22 10.60 4.34
C ASP A 222 -2.36 11.88 4.30
N VAL A 223 -1.63 12.17 5.38
CA VAL A 223 -0.86 13.41 5.52
C VAL A 223 0.52 13.10 6.11
N LYS A 224 1.55 13.48 5.37
CA LYS A 224 2.95 13.49 5.79
C LYS A 224 3.42 14.93 6.01
N PRO A 225 4.63 15.19 6.54
CA PRO A 225 5.13 16.55 6.74
C PRO A 225 5.08 17.43 5.48
N ASP A 226 5.57 16.94 4.35
CA ASP A 226 5.75 17.71 3.12
C ASP A 226 4.75 17.37 2.00
N SER A 227 3.98 16.30 2.14
CA SER A 227 3.04 15.83 1.13
C SER A 227 1.75 15.28 1.74
N SER A 228 0.70 15.20 0.96
CA SER A 228 -0.54 14.51 1.36
C SER A 228 -1.17 13.78 0.20
N THR A 229 -1.82 12.66 0.48
CA THR A 229 -2.65 11.94 -0.48
C THR A 229 -4.07 12.45 -0.37
N LEU A 230 -4.63 12.87 -1.50
CA LEU A 230 -5.98 13.38 -1.63
C LEU A 230 -6.85 12.39 -2.41
N ARG A 231 -8.13 12.32 -2.07
CA ARG A 231 -9.18 11.67 -2.88
C ARG A 231 -9.98 12.74 -3.60
N ALA A 232 -10.12 12.63 -4.92
CA ALA A 232 -11.00 13.50 -5.70
C ALA A 232 -12.47 13.24 -5.36
N THR A 233 -13.19 14.27 -4.89
CA THR A 233 -14.61 14.13 -4.50
C THR A 233 -15.54 14.72 -5.56
N VAL A 234 -15.14 15.84 -6.16
CA VAL A 234 -15.89 16.52 -7.23
C VAL A 234 -14.92 16.82 -8.38
N THR A 235 -15.26 16.42 -9.59
CA THR A 235 -14.47 16.71 -10.81
C THR A 235 -15.39 17.27 -11.89
N ARG A 236 -15.19 18.53 -12.25
CA ARG A 236 -15.86 19.19 -13.41
C ARG A 236 -15.10 18.93 -14.71
N SER A 237 -13.78 18.77 -14.59
CA SER A 237 -12.85 18.31 -15.61
C SER A 237 -11.81 17.44 -14.91
N GLY A 238 -11.13 16.56 -15.66
CA GLY A 238 -10.04 15.75 -15.13
C GLY A 238 -8.92 16.62 -14.54
N PHE A 239 -8.35 16.16 -13.44
CA PHE A 239 -7.15 16.73 -12.82
C PHE A 239 -5.91 16.12 -13.47
N THR A 240 -4.82 16.88 -13.52
CA THR A 240 -3.55 16.43 -14.10
C THR A 240 -2.40 16.85 -13.18
N ALA A 241 -1.33 16.07 -13.19
CA ALA A 241 -0.06 16.47 -12.58
C ALA A 241 0.33 17.89 -13.00
N GLY A 242 0.74 18.71 -12.03
CA GLY A 242 1.06 20.13 -12.21
C GLY A 242 -0.09 21.10 -11.94
N ASP A 243 -1.35 20.63 -11.93
CA ASP A 243 -2.50 21.47 -11.52
C ASP A 243 -2.28 22.03 -10.11
N TYR A 244 -2.80 23.24 -9.87
CA TYR A 244 -2.68 23.90 -8.58
C TYR A 244 -3.71 23.35 -7.59
N VAL A 245 -3.35 23.28 -6.32
CA VAL A 245 -4.28 22.95 -5.24
C VAL A 245 -4.25 24.03 -4.17
N ALA A 246 -5.42 24.35 -3.61
CA ALA A 246 -5.52 25.28 -2.49
C ALA A 246 -6.27 24.62 -1.34
N LEU A 247 -5.69 24.66 -0.14
CA LEU A 247 -6.32 24.22 1.09
C LEU A 247 -7.55 25.10 1.40
N ARG A 248 -8.65 24.49 1.83
CA ARG A 248 -9.81 25.20 2.37
C ARG A 248 -9.66 25.37 3.89
N LYS A 249 -9.64 26.63 4.36
CA LYS A 249 -9.49 26.97 5.78
C LYS A 249 -10.10 28.34 6.08
#